data_AF-A0A413RLS5-F1
#
_entry.id   AF-A0A413RLS5-F1
#
_cell.length_a   1.000
_cell.length_b   1.000
_cell.length_c   1.000
_cell.angle_alpha   90.00
_cell.angle_beta   90.00
_cell.angle_gamma   90.00
#
_symmetry.space_group_name_H-M   'P 1'
#
loop_
_entity.id
_entity.type
_entity.pdbx_description
1 polymer ?
#
loop_
_entity_poly.entity_id
_entity_poly.type
_entity_poly.pdbx_seq_one_letter_code
_entity_poly.pdbx_strand_id
1 'polypeptide(L)'
;MPARLSVYELAREYGVTSRAVLQLINDTPQLTGARSASSRLTDAEVRAVRRLLESTAERHAGAVVEAPTAQAPEPAGVAVSGGAVSEIEQESTVDEQAATTDGSRDGLEALVRQAFDRARESGKEDWRHMSTGVLKNRLSQILGEKFDQARFGYQRMTDLVQDLPDLLAVDDTRRPPVLYLLPEPPRAPSGVAADAITIDESITIRPDHWAATIDYASGEPYFLVAGTARASSRIEGSPDIPVPLPTITQEILDTWRADFAESTERMHSADEEEMRARVHLWLNERRGTRALPGVLQGLWNLYLKRAVVARLRNWYAAVGLPVPADLIIERKGAGTPPRPADDSRLREALIATIRRMSSDELRAVQLPASALLHMVP
;
A
#
# COMPACT_ATOMS: atom_id res chain seq x y z
N MET A 1 22.50 -3.37 -33.51
CA MET A 1 21.09 -3.17 -33.10
C MET A 1 21.00 -1.76 -32.54
N PRO A 2 20.33 -0.80 -33.19
CA PRO A 2 20.22 0.56 -32.65
C PRO A 2 19.48 0.54 -31.31
N ALA A 3 19.94 1.36 -30.36
CA ALA A 3 19.40 1.43 -29.02
C ALA A 3 18.02 2.10 -29.05
N ARG A 4 16.97 1.33 -28.77
CA ARG A 4 15.59 1.83 -28.64
C ARG A 4 15.42 2.50 -27.28
N LEU A 5 15.21 3.81 -27.26
CA LEU A 5 14.85 4.56 -26.05
C LEU A 5 13.41 4.27 -25.63
N SER A 6 13.19 4.15 -24.33
CA SER A 6 11.86 4.12 -23.73
C SER A 6 11.27 5.52 -23.59
N VAL A 7 9.95 5.60 -23.48
CA VAL A 7 9.24 6.86 -23.18
C VAL A 7 9.76 7.50 -21.89
N TYR A 8 10.09 6.69 -20.89
CA TYR A 8 10.68 7.17 -19.63
C TYR A 8 12.05 7.84 -19.83
N GLU A 9 12.95 7.22 -20.58
CA GLU A 9 14.28 7.78 -20.86
C GLU A 9 14.18 9.10 -21.64
N LEU A 10 13.24 9.18 -22.59
CA LEU A 10 12.99 10.39 -23.36
C LEU A 10 12.42 11.52 -22.47
N ALA A 11 11.52 11.19 -21.57
CA ALA A 11 10.96 12.16 -20.61
C ALA A 11 12.06 12.74 -19.70
N ARG A 12 12.96 11.87 -19.22
CA ARG A 12 14.12 12.27 -18.42
C ARG A 12 15.08 13.18 -19.17
N GLU A 13 15.33 12.91 -20.46
CA GLU A 13 16.21 13.73 -21.31
C GLU A 13 15.72 15.17 -21.44
N TYR A 14 14.40 15.40 -21.54
CA TYR A 14 13.80 16.72 -21.72
C TYR A 14 13.29 17.37 -20.43
N GLY A 15 13.49 16.73 -19.27
CA GLY A 15 13.02 17.24 -17.98
C GLY A 15 11.49 17.35 -17.89
N VAL A 16 10.76 16.49 -18.59
CA VAL A 16 9.28 16.44 -18.60
C VAL A 16 8.78 15.14 -17.99
N THR A 17 7.48 15.08 -17.63
CA THR A 17 6.89 13.85 -17.10
C THR A 17 6.65 12.83 -18.22
N SER A 18 6.77 11.53 -17.92
CA SER A 18 6.46 10.47 -18.89
C SER A 18 5.00 10.52 -19.38
N ARG A 19 4.09 11.04 -18.54
CA ARG A 19 2.70 11.31 -18.93
C ARG A 19 2.59 12.37 -20.02
N ALA A 20 3.36 13.46 -19.94
CA ALA A 20 3.38 14.49 -20.98
C ALA A 20 3.88 13.93 -22.32
N VAL A 21 4.90 13.06 -22.28
CA VAL A 21 5.40 12.38 -23.49
C VAL A 21 4.38 11.40 -24.05
N LEU A 22 3.69 10.61 -23.20
CA LEU A 22 2.62 9.71 -23.64
C LEU A 22 1.43 10.47 -24.22
N GLN A 23 1.04 11.59 -23.62
CA GLN A 23 -0.03 12.43 -24.14
C GLN A 23 0.33 12.98 -25.52
N LEU A 24 1.56 13.47 -25.69
CA LEU A 24 2.06 13.96 -26.97
C LEU A 24 2.09 12.88 -28.06
N ILE A 25 2.44 11.64 -27.68
CA ILE A 25 2.39 10.47 -28.57
C ILE A 25 0.95 10.18 -28.98
N ASN A 26 0.02 10.11 -28.01
CA ASN A 26 -1.39 9.80 -28.26
C ASN A 26 -2.09 10.87 -29.11
N ASP A 27 -1.70 12.14 -28.94
CA ASP A 27 -2.24 13.26 -29.70
C ASP A 27 -1.64 13.37 -31.12
N THR A 28 -0.64 12.54 -31.44
CA THR A 28 0.02 12.51 -32.76
C THR A 28 -0.36 11.24 -33.52
N PRO A 29 -1.27 11.31 -34.53
CA PRO A 29 -1.84 10.13 -35.21
C PRO A 29 -0.83 9.17 -35.83
N GLN A 30 0.39 9.63 -36.08
CA GLN A 30 1.48 8.91 -36.71
C GLN A 30 2.43 8.22 -35.71
N LEU A 31 2.15 8.30 -34.40
CA LEU A 31 2.90 7.65 -33.32
C LEU A 31 1.99 6.67 -32.57
N THR A 32 1.77 5.48 -33.11
CA THR A 32 0.80 4.51 -32.57
C THR A 32 1.42 3.41 -31.70
N GLY A 33 2.75 3.45 -31.46
CA GLY A 33 3.49 2.34 -30.86
C GLY A 33 3.54 2.27 -29.33
N ALA A 34 3.40 3.39 -28.61
CA ALA A 34 3.63 3.42 -27.16
C ALA A 34 2.33 3.47 -26.34
N ARG A 35 2.18 2.50 -25.44
CA ARG A 35 1.00 2.35 -24.55
C ARG A 35 1.34 2.57 -23.07
N SER A 36 2.62 2.69 -22.74
CA SER A 36 3.12 2.81 -21.37
C SER A 36 4.45 3.57 -21.33
N ALA A 37 4.86 4.03 -20.15
CA ALA A 37 6.15 4.68 -19.93
C ALA A 37 7.35 3.75 -20.25
N SER A 38 7.15 2.43 -20.19
CA SER A 38 8.14 1.41 -20.52
C SER A 38 8.16 1.01 -22.01
N SER A 39 7.23 1.54 -22.81
CA SER A 39 7.17 1.25 -24.25
C SER A 39 8.44 1.73 -24.94
N ARG A 40 9.10 0.85 -25.69
CA ARG A 40 10.29 1.18 -26.47
C ARG A 40 9.88 1.74 -27.82
N LEU A 41 10.41 2.93 -28.13
CA LEU A 41 10.16 3.63 -29.38
C LEU A 41 11.18 3.20 -30.43
N THR A 42 10.74 3.17 -31.69
CA THR A 42 11.65 3.10 -32.85
C THR A 42 12.43 4.40 -33.01
N ASP A 43 13.58 4.37 -33.68
CA ASP A 43 14.37 5.58 -33.92
C ASP A 43 13.59 6.67 -34.66
N ALA A 44 12.64 6.27 -35.52
CA ALA A 44 11.75 7.18 -36.23
C ALA A 44 10.78 7.88 -35.26
N GLU A 45 10.17 7.13 -34.35
CA GLU A 45 9.29 7.66 -33.31
C GLU A 45 10.05 8.55 -32.33
N VAL A 46 11.24 8.14 -31.88
CA VAL A 46 12.13 8.96 -31.04
C VAL A 46 12.40 10.32 -31.69
N ARG A 47 12.81 10.34 -32.97
CA ARG A 47 13.06 11.59 -33.71
C ARG A 47 11.80 12.45 -33.89
N ALA A 48 10.63 11.85 -33.97
CA ALA A 48 9.37 12.59 -34.08
C ALA A 48 8.99 13.22 -32.74
N VAL A 49 9.06 12.47 -31.64
CA VAL A 49 8.74 12.97 -30.29
C VAL A 49 9.69 14.07 -29.86
N ARG A 50 11.01 13.94 -30.14
CA ARG A 50 12.00 15.00 -29.86
C ARG A 50 11.65 16.33 -30.53
N ARG A 51 11.33 16.31 -31.83
CA ARG A 51 10.92 17.51 -32.58
C ARG A 51 9.67 18.17 -32.00
N LEU A 52 8.70 17.37 -31.54
CA LEU A 52 7.49 17.88 -30.93
C LEU A 52 7.76 18.52 -29.56
N LEU A 53 8.63 17.91 -28.75
CA LEU A 53 9.05 18.45 -27.45
C LEU A 53 9.82 19.76 -27.62
N GLU A 54 10.74 19.83 -28.58
CA GLU A 54 11.49 21.04 -28.94
C GLU A 54 10.57 22.18 -29.40
N SER A 55 9.64 21.90 -30.31
CA SER A 55 8.63 22.88 -30.76
C SER A 55 7.73 23.39 -29.62
N THR A 56 7.45 22.54 -28.64
CA THR A 56 6.64 22.93 -27.48
C THR A 56 7.44 23.81 -26.52
N ALA A 57 8.72 23.51 -26.31
CA ALA A 57 9.63 24.33 -25.50
C ALA A 57 9.83 25.72 -26.11
N GLU A 58 10.01 25.82 -27.44
CA GLU A 58 10.13 27.10 -28.15
C GLU A 58 8.87 27.96 -28.04
N ARG A 59 7.68 27.35 -28.15
CA ARG A 59 6.41 28.06 -27.96
C ARG A 59 6.26 28.63 -26.56
N HIS A 60 6.69 27.89 -25.53
CA HIS A 60 6.66 28.39 -24.16
C HIS A 60 7.70 29.49 -23.94
N ALA A 61 8.90 29.39 -24.52
CA ALA A 61 9.92 30.43 -24.43
C ALA A 61 9.48 31.74 -25.11
N GLY A 62 8.76 31.67 -26.24
CA GLY A 62 8.22 32.84 -26.94
C GLY A 62 7.05 33.51 -26.22
N ALA A 63 6.18 32.72 -25.56
CA ALA A 63 5.00 33.25 -24.86
C ALA A 63 5.32 34.09 -23.61
N VAL A 64 6.53 33.96 -23.05
CA VAL A 64 6.95 34.72 -21.86
C VAL A 64 7.38 36.16 -22.20
N VAL A 65 7.58 36.49 -23.47
CA VAL A 65 8.13 37.80 -23.88
C VAL A 65 7.04 38.86 -24.19
N GLU A 66 5.78 38.47 -24.39
CA GLU A 66 4.68 39.40 -24.70
C GLU A 66 3.54 39.31 -23.68
N ALA A 67 3.78 39.75 -22.44
CA ALA A 67 2.71 40.09 -21.51
C ALA A 67 2.42 41.60 -21.57
N PRO A 68 1.26 42.06 -22.05
CA PRO A 68 0.89 43.47 -22.01
C PRO A 68 0.56 43.91 -20.59
N THR A 69 1.19 45.00 -20.14
CA THR A 69 0.92 45.69 -18.88
C THR A 69 -0.52 46.21 -18.88
N ALA A 70 -1.45 45.48 -18.25
CA ALA A 70 -2.84 45.89 -18.11
C ALA A 70 -3.10 46.56 -16.75
N GLN A 71 -3.73 47.73 -16.83
CA GLN A 71 -4.16 48.61 -15.73
C GLN A 71 -5.22 47.96 -14.83
N ALA A 72 -5.16 48.32 -13.56
CA ALA A 72 -6.10 47.94 -12.51
C ALA A 72 -7.49 48.60 -12.69
N PRO A 73 -8.61 47.89 -12.46
CA PRO A 73 -9.91 48.50 -12.30
C PRO A 73 -10.27 48.71 -10.81
N GLU A 74 -10.90 49.87 -10.54
CA GLU A 74 -11.52 50.26 -9.28
C GLU A 74 -12.72 49.37 -8.88
N PRO A 75 -13.08 49.30 -7.58
CA PRO A 75 -14.19 48.49 -7.09
C PRO A 75 -15.54 49.22 -7.20
N ALA A 76 -16.47 48.66 -7.99
CA ALA A 76 -17.88 49.03 -7.97
C ALA A 76 -18.62 48.22 -6.90
N GLY A 77 -19.25 48.94 -5.96
CA GLY A 77 -20.17 48.35 -4.98
C GLY A 77 -21.47 47.88 -5.64
N VAL A 78 -21.99 46.74 -5.17
CA VAL A 78 -23.32 46.26 -5.51
C VAL A 78 -24.05 45.78 -4.26
N ALA A 79 -25.29 46.23 -4.18
CA ALA A 79 -26.25 46.09 -3.10
C ALA A 79 -26.67 44.63 -2.83
N VAL A 80 -26.91 44.36 -1.55
CA VAL A 80 -27.57 43.15 -1.04
C VAL A 80 -29.07 43.30 -1.26
N SER A 81 -29.68 42.38 -2.00
CA SER A 81 -31.13 42.20 -2.07
C SER A 81 -31.48 40.78 -1.66
N GLY A 82 -32.35 40.67 -0.66
CA GLY A 82 -32.78 39.41 -0.07
C GLY A 82 -33.66 38.59 -1.01
N GLY A 83 -33.41 37.27 -1.04
CA GLY A 83 -34.19 36.27 -1.76
C GLY A 83 -34.66 35.20 -0.80
N ALA A 84 -35.95 34.87 -0.89
CA ALA A 84 -36.73 34.00 -0.03
C ALA A 84 -36.18 32.56 0.09
N VAL A 85 -36.32 32.01 1.30
CA VAL A 85 -36.09 30.61 1.62
C VAL A 85 -37.31 29.80 1.15
N SER A 86 -37.10 28.91 0.18
CA SER A 86 -38.07 27.86 -0.16
C SER A 86 -37.74 26.62 0.67
N GLU A 87 -38.70 26.23 1.51
CA GLU A 87 -38.85 24.89 2.06
C GLU A 87 -38.83 23.84 0.94
N ILE A 88 -37.89 22.90 1.04
CA ILE A 88 -37.96 21.62 0.36
C ILE A 88 -37.92 20.57 1.46
N GLU A 89 -39.10 20.11 1.88
CA GLU A 89 -39.26 18.84 2.56
C GLU A 89 -38.93 17.73 1.57
N GLN A 90 -37.77 17.09 1.76
CA GLN A 90 -37.49 15.78 1.18
C GLN A 90 -37.47 14.76 2.32
N GLU A 91 -38.62 14.12 2.54
CA GLU A 91 -38.71 12.82 3.19
C GLU A 91 -37.91 11.80 2.36
N SER A 92 -36.67 11.56 2.76
CA SER A 92 -35.91 10.37 2.36
C SER A 92 -36.07 9.31 3.44
N THR A 93 -37.04 8.43 3.22
CA THR A 93 -37.13 7.10 3.84
C THR A 93 -36.01 6.24 3.27
N VAL A 94 -34.83 6.31 3.89
CA VAL A 94 -33.73 5.36 3.66
C VAL A 94 -33.81 4.30 4.74
N ASP A 95 -33.98 3.06 4.28
CA ASP A 95 -33.87 1.78 4.96
C ASP A 95 -33.28 1.81 6.38
N GLU A 96 -34.17 1.61 7.35
CA GLU A 96 -33.88 1.24 8.73
C GLU A 96 -33.46 -0.24 8.78
N GLN A 97 -32.35 -0.59 8.11
CA GLN A 97 -31.57 -1.78 8.45
C GLN A 97 -30.60 -1.39 9.56
N ALA A 98 -31.14 -1.21 10.76
CA ALA A 98 -30.35 -1.16 11.97
C ALA A 98 -29.67 -2.53 12.16
N ALA A 99 -28.45 -2.62 11.64
CA ALA A 99 -27.50 -3.67 11.94
C ALA A 99 -27.42 -3.79 13.47
N THR A 100 -27.91 -4.93 13.98
CA THR A 100 -27.42 -5.44 15.26
C THR A 100 -25.92 -5.62 15.07
N THR A 101 -25.17 -4.63 15.52
CA THR A 101 -23.71 -4.66 15.48
C THR A 101 -23.32 -5.68 16.55
N ASP A 102 -23.39 -6.95 16.18
CA ASP A 102 -22.77 -8.01 16.93
C ASP A 102 -21.31 -7.58 17.14
N GLY A 103 -20.76 -7.76 18.34
CA GLY A 103 -19.39 -7.34 18.68
C GLY A 103 -18.31 -8.11 17.90
N SER A 104 -18.67 -8.70 16.78
CA SER A 104 -17.84 -9.43 15.85
C SER A 104 -16.83 -8.51 15.19
N ARG A 105 -15.67 -9.09 14.87
CA ARG A 105 -14.59 -8.41 14.17
C ARG A 105 -15.06 -7.87 12.80
N ASP A 106 -15.86 -8.63 12.07
CA ASP A 106 -16.40 -8.23 10.77
C ASP A 106 -17.27 -6.97 10.87
N GLY A 107 -18.10 -6.87 11.93
CA GLY A 107 -18.90 -5.68 12.21
C GLY A 107 -18.03 -4.46 12.51
N LEU A 108 -16.95 -4.65 13.28
CA LEU A 108 -15.98 -3.59 13.55
C LEU A 108 -15.25 -3.13 12.28
N GLU A 109 -14.80 -4.06 11.43
CA GLU A 109 -14.14 -3.75 10.16
C GLU A 109 -15.07 -2.94 9.24
N ALA A 110 -16.35 -3.33 9.14
CA ALA A 110 -17.36 -2.61 8.39
C ALA A 110 -17.55 -1.17 8.92
N LEU A 111 -17.63 -0.99 10.24
CA LEU A 111 -17.73 0.34 10.87
C LEU A 111 -16.51 1.22 10.58
N VAL A 112 -15.30 0.64 10.65
CA VAL A 112 -14.07 1.36 10.31
C VAL A 112 -14.09 1.80 8.85
N ARG A 113 -14.44 0.91 7.90
CA ARG A 113 -14.57 1.27 6.48
C ARG A 113 -15.57 2.41 6.28
N GLN A 114 -16.75 2.31 6.90
CA GLN A 114 -17.78 3.34 6.83
C GLN A 114 -17.29 4.69 7.40
N ALA A 115 -16.44 4.69 8.43
CA ALA A 115 -15.85 5.91 8.98
C ALA A 115 -14.94 6.63 7.97
N PHE A 116 -14.16 5.87 7.19
CA PHE A 116 -13.35 6.42 6.10
C PHE A 116 -14.20 6.82 4.89
N ASP A 117 -15.25 6.07 4.55
CA ASP A 117 -16.17 6.43 3.46
C ASP A 117 -16.89 7.76 3.76
N ARG A 118 -17.36 7.98 4.99
CA ARG A 118 -17.90 9.30 5.40
C ARG A 118 -16.86 10.41 5.33
N ALA A 119 -15.59 10.11 5.61
CA ALA A 119 -14.52 11.08 5.43
C ALA A 119 -14.32 11.42 3.94
N ARG A 120 -14.43 10.43 3.05
CA ARG A 120 -14.37 10.60 1.59
C ARG A 120 -15.52 11.48 1.09
N GLU A 121 -16.74 11.17 1.51
CA GLU A 121 -17.95 11.92 1.14
C GLU A 121 -17.90 13.39 1.59
N SER A 122 -17.13 13.70 2.64
CA SER A 122 -16.93 15.09 3.08
C SER A 122 -16.04 15.93 2.14
N GLY A 123 -15.51 15.35 1.07
CA GLY A 123 -14.72 16.06 0.05
C GLY A 123 -13.30 16.42 0.47
N LYS A 124 -12.81 15.89 1.61
CA LYS A 124 -11.43 16.11 2.05
C LYS A 124 -10.47 15.25 1.23
N GLU A 125 -9.41 15.85 0.69
CA GLU A 125 -8.40 15.13 -0.11
C GLU A 125 -7.66 14.05 0.70
N ASP A 126 -7.52 14.28 2.01
CA ASP A 126 -6.84 13.43 2.97
C ASP A 126 -7.73 12.36 3.64
N TRP A 127 -8.87 12.02 3.05
CA TRP A 127 -9.86 11.15 3.69
C TRP A 127 -9.36 9.75 4.06
N ARG A 128 -8.30 9.26 3.39
CA ARG A 128 -7.71 7.92 3.61
C ARG A 128 -6.75 7.83 4.78
N HIS A 129 -6.40 8.96 5.40
CA HIS A 129 -5.64 8.95 6.62
C HIS A 129 -6.32 9.79 7.70
N MET A 130 -6.30 9.30 8.92
CA MET A 130 -6.84 10.04 10.06
C MET A 130 -6.18 9.60 11.34
N SER A 131 -6.12 10.48 12.34
CA SER A 131 -5.63 10.08 13.66
C SER A 131 -6.59 9.11 14.36
N THR A 132 -6.08 8.35 15.32
CA THR A 132 -6.90 7.48 16.19
C THR A 132 -8.08 8.22 16.83
N GLY A 133 -7.89 9.48 17.23
CA GLY A 133 -8.95 10.32 17.80
C GLY A 133 -10.03 10.69 16.77
N VAL A 134 -9.64 10.99 15.53
CA VAL A 134 -10.58 11.29 14.44
C VAL A 134 -11.39 10.05 14.10
N LEU A 135 -10.76 8.87 14.00
CA LEU A 135 -11.46 7.61 13.77
C LEU A 135 -12.49 7.35 14.87
N LYS A 136 -12.12 7.47 16.15
CA LYS A 136 -13.05 7.29 17.28
C LYS A 136 -14.25 8.24 17.21
N ASN A 137 -14.03 9.50 16.83
CA ASN A 137 -15.11 10.48 16.67
C ASN A 137 -16.04 10.10 15.52
N ARG A 138 -15.51 9.63 14.39
CA ARG A 138 -16.30 9.17 13.24
C ARG A 138 -17.12 7.93 13.57
N LEU A 139 -16.55 6.96 14.27
CA LEU A 139 -17.27 5.77 14.74
C LEU A 139 -18.42 6.15 15.68
N SER A 140 -18.22 7.14 16.55
CA SER A 140 -19.30 7.67 17.42
C SER A 140 -20.43 8.30 16.61
N GLN A 141 -20.09 9.05 15.56
CA GLN A 141 -21.08 9.65 14.64
C GLN A 141 -21.85 8.60 13.83
N ILE A 142 -21.24 7.46 13.53
CA ILE A 142 -21.90 6.36 12.82
C ILE A 142 -22.92 5.66 13.71
N LEU A 143 -22.51 5.35 14.95
CA LEU A 143 -23.36 4.63 15.89
C LEU A 143 -24.44 5.51 16.55
N GLY A 144 -24.36 6.84 16.43
CA GLY A 144 -25.28 7.77 17.10
C GLY A 144 -25.06 7.85 18.62
N GLU A 145 -24.03 7.20 19.14
CA GLU A 145 -23.66 7.19 20.55
C GLU A 145 -22.13 7.27 20.72
N LYS A 146 -21.66 7.42 21.96
CA LYS A 146 -20.22 7.44 22.23
C LYS A 146 -19.61 6.07 21.93
N PHE A 147 -18.70 6.01 20.96
CA PHE A 147 -17.97 4.78 20.66
C PHE A 147 -17.13 4.33 21.86
N ASP A 148 -17.32 3.08 22.27
CA ASP A 148 -16.58 2.42 23.33
C ASP A 148 -15.91 1.15 22.81
N GLN A 149 -14.57 1.20 22.69
CA GLN A 149 -13.77 0.08 22.23
C GLN A 149 -13.87 -1.17 23.15
N ALA A 150 -14.27 -0.99 24.41
CA ALA A 150 -14.45 -2.11 25.34
C ALA A 150 -15.58 -3.06 24.91
N ARG A 151 -16.57 -2.58 24.15
CA ARG A 151 -17.63 -3.42 23.57
C ARG A 151 -17.10 -4.44 22.55
N PHE A 152 -15.92 -4.18 21.99
CA PHE A 152 -15.22 -5.06 21.06
C PHE A 152 -14.06 -5.81 21.72
N GLY A 153 -13.95 -5.77 23.06
CA GLY A 153 -12.91 -6.49 23.80
C GLY A 153 -11.57 -5.75 23.94
N TYR A 154 -11.46 -4.49 23.51
CA TYR A 154 -10.22 -3.71 23.59
C TYR A 154 -10.21 -2.72 24.75
N GLN A 155 -9.09 -2.60 25.44
CA GLN A 155 -8.94 -1.60 26.50
C GLN A 155 -8.64 -0.21 25.93
N ARG A 156 -7.80 -0.13 24.89
CA ARG A 156 -7.38 1.14 24.27
C ARG A 156 -7.67 1.14 22.78
N MET A 157 -7.91 2.33 22.23
CA MET A 157 -8.11 2.51 20.78
C MET A 157 -6.89 2.06 19.98
N THR A 158 -5.68 2.20 20.52
CA THR A 158 -4.45 1.72 19.89
C THR A 158 -4.42 0.20 19.76
N ASP A 159 -4.89 -0.53 20.78
CA ASP A 159 -4.93 -1.99 20.76
C ASP A 159 -5.91 -2.48 19.68
N LEU A 160 -7.07 -1.80 19.55
CA LEU A 160 -8.07 -2.07 18.51
C LEU A 160 -7.51 -1.90 17.10
N VAL A 161 -6.88 -0.75 16.83
CA VAL A 161 -6.34 -0.45 15.49
C VAL A 161 -5.20 -1.41 15.14
N GLN A 162 -4.36 -1.79 16.12
CA GLN A 162 -3.29 -2.76 15.92
C GLN A 162 -3.81 -4.18 15.62
N ASP A 163 -5.02 -4.53 16.07
CA ASP A 163 -5.65 -5.82 15.76
C ASP A 163 -6.30 -5.88 14.37
N LEU A 164 -6.33 -4.74 13.66
CA LEU A 164 -6.84 -4.63 12.29
C LEU A 164 -5.72 -4.38 11.25
N PRO A 165 -4.63 -5.17 11.23
CA PRO A 165 -3.48 -4.92 10.34
C PRO A 165 -3.80 -5.13 8.86
N ASP A 166 -4.89 -5.83 8.54
CA ASP A 166 -5.36 -6.02 7.16
C ASP A 166 -6.17 -4.82 6.65
N LEU A 167 -6.66 -3.97 7.56
CA LEU A 167 -7.51 -2.83 7.26
C LEU A 167 -6.81 -1.49 7.49
N LEU A 168 -5.94 -1.40 8.49
CA LEU A 168 -5.29 -0.15 8.90
C LEU A 168 -3.78 -0.35 9.01
N ALA A 169 -3.02 0.55 8.36
CA ALA A 169 -1.62 0.76 8.71
C ALA A 169 -1.51 1.89 9.71
N VAL A 170 -0.63 1.71 10.69
CA VAL A 170 -0.39 2.70 11.74
C VAL A 170 0.99 3.31 11.53
N ASP A 171 1.03 4.61 11.28
CA ASP A 171 2.26 5.40 11.38
C ASP A 171 2.39 5.93 12.81
N ASP A 172 3.23 5.26 13.58
CA ASP A 172 3.56 5.58 14.97
C ASP A 172 4.70 6.60 15.11
N THR A 173 5.30 7.03 14.00
CA THR A 173 6.35 8.06 13.99
C THR A 173 5.78 9.45 14.29
N ARG A 174 4.47 9.64 14.02
CA ARG A 174 3.72 10.88 14.27
C ARG A 174 3.00 10.83 15.62
N ARG A 175 2.82 12.02 16.23
CA ARG A 175 2.02 12.18 17.46
C ARG A 175 0.93 13.23 17.22
N PRO A 176 -0.37 12.83 17.20
CA PRO A 176 -0.89 11.48 17.40
C PRO A 176 -0.57 10.52 16.24
N PRO A 177 -0.61 9.19 16.45
CA PRO A 177 -0.44 8.21 15.39
C PRO A 177 -1.45 8.42 14.27
N VAL A 178 -0.99 8.31 13.03
CA VAL A 178 -1.82 8.44 11.83
C VAL A 178 -2.18 7.06 11.33
N LEU A 179 -3.48 6.85 11.11
CA LEU A 179 -4.03 5.62 10.58
C LEU A 179 -4.23 5.80 9.09
N TYR A 180 -3.75 4.85 8.31
CA TYR A 180 -3.96 4.78 6.87
C TYR A 180 -4.93 3.64 6.61
N LEU A 181 -6.07 3.94 5.97
CA LEU A 181 -6.94 2.89 5.47
C LEU A 181 -6.18 2.13 4.38
N LEU A 182 -5.87 0.87 4.69
CA LEU A 182 -5.29 -0.04 3.73
C LEU A 182 -6.31 -0.27 2.61
N PRO A 183 -5.82 -0.45 1.38
CA PRO A 183 -6.73 -0.73 0.29
C PRO A 183 -7.39 -2.05 0.65
N GLU A 184 -8.64 -2.22 0.21
CA GLU A 184 -9.08 -3.59 0.03
C GLU A 184 -8.01 -4.26 -0.82
N PRO A 185 -7.40 -5.34 -0.30
CA PRO A 185 -6.18 -5.83 -0.89
C PRO A 185 -6.42 -6.08 -2.35
N PRO A 186 -5.46 -5.68 -3.22
CA PRO A 186 -5.63 -5.83 -4.66
C PRO A 186 -6.13 -7.25 -4.89
N ARG A 187 -7.32 -7.33 -5.52
CA ARG A 187 -7.93 -8.61 -5.87
C ARG A 187 -6.83 -9.46 -6.46
N ALA A 188 -6.74 -10.71 -6.02
CA ALA A 188 -5.76 -11.64 -6.54
C ALA A 188 -5.69 -11.47 -8.07
N PRO A 189 -4.48 -11.46 -8.67
CA PRO A 189 -4.28 -11.08 -10.06
C PRO A 189 -5.35 -11.71 -10.96
N SER A 190 -5.92 -10.90 -11.85
CA SER A 190 -7.09 -11.23 -12.68
C SER A 190 -7.02 -12.68 -13.21
N GLY A 191 -7.95 -13.54 -12.79
CA GLY A 191 -8.00 -14.97 -13.17
C GLY A 191 -7.86 -15.97 -12.03
N VAL A 192 -7.70 -15.52 -10.78
CA VAL A 192 -7.72 -16.38 -9.59
C VAL A 192 -9.10 -16.27 -8.92
N ALA A 193 -9.74 -17.41 -8.63
CA ALA A 193 -11.00 -17.44 -7.91
C ALA A 193 -10.90 -16.69 -6.56
N ALA A 194 -11.86 -15.81 -6.30
CA ALA A 194 -11.89 -14.94 -5.10
C ALA A 194 -12.17 -15.70 -3.80
N ASP A 195 -12.45 -17.01 -3.88
CA ASP A 195 -12.92 -17.78 -2.73
C ASP A 195 -11.78 -18.14 -1.77
N ALA A 196 -11.91 -17.56 -0.57
CA ALA A 196 -11.75 -18.23 0.72
C ALA A 196 -10.33 -18.42 1.29
N ILE A 197 -9.49 -17.37 1.31
CA ILE A 197 -8.58 -17.21 2.46
C ILE A 197 -8.37 -15.74 2.79
N THR A 198 -8.73 -15.38 4.02
CA THR A 198 -8.25 -14.19 4.69
C THR A 198 -6.77 -14.39 5.01
N ILE A 199 -5.90 -14.18 4.01
CA ILE A 199 -4.45 -14.18 4.25
C ILE A 199 -4.17 -12.90 5.01
N ASP A 200 -3.67 -13.02 6.23
CA ASP A 200 -3.22 -11.92 7.08
C ASP A 200 -1.67 -11.87 7.13
N GLU A 201 -1.10 -10.93 7.88
CA GLU A 201 0.35 -10.88 8.10
C GLU A 201 0.88 -12.07 8.91
N SER A 202 0.04 -12.70 9.74
CA SER A 202 0.39 -13.82 10.62
C SER A 202 0.58 -15.13 9.86
N ILE A 203 -0.05 -15.26 8.70
CA ILE A 203 0.07 -16.43 7.84
C ILE A 203 1.44 -16.49 7.18
N THR A 204 2.06 -17.66 7.28
CA THR A 204 3.31 -18.00 6.59
C THR A 204 3.03 -19.13 5.61
N ILE A 205 3.49 -18.99 4.37
CA ILE A 205 3.42 -20.07 3.39
C ILE A 205 4.48 -21.11 3.75
N ARG A 206 4.18 -22.39 3.61
CA ARG A 206 5.13 -23.47 3.91
C ARG A 206 6.50 -23.16 3.26
N PRO A 207 7.62 -23.17 4.01
CA PRO A 207 8.87 -22.58 3.53
C PRO A 207 9.42 -23.17 2.23
N ASP A 208 9.23 -24.47 2.02
CA ASP A 208 9.65 -25.17 0.81
C ASP A 208 8.81 -24.76 -0.42
N HIS A 209 7.50 -24.59 -0.24
CA HIS A 209 6.60 -24.08 -1.28
C HIS A 209 6.86 -22.62 -1.62
N TRP A 210 7.14 -21.80 -0.60
CA TRP A 210 7.57 -20.42 -0.78
C TRP A 210 8.85 -20.36 -1.61
N ALA A 211 9.88 -21.11 -1.21
CA ALA A 211 11.15 -21.19 -1.93
C ALA A 211 10.93 -21.67 -3.36
N ALA A 212 10.19 -22.76 -3.57
CA ALA A 212 9.90 -23.29 -4.88
C ALA A 212 9.19 -22.29 -5.81
N THR A 213 8.36 -21.41 -5.24
CA THR A 213 7.61 -20.42 -6.03
C THR A 213 8.44 -19.17 -6.33
N ILE A 214 9.18 -18.65 -5.35
CA ILE A 214 9.88 -17.36 -5.43
C ILE A 214 11.34 -17.49 -5.91
N ASP A 215 11.95 -18.68 -5.85
CA ASP A 215 13.34 -18.90 -6.25
C ASP A 215 13.51 -19.00 -7.78
N TYR A 216 13.13 -17.95 -8.50
CA TYR A 216 13.31 -17.88 -9.95
C TYR A 216 14.75 -17.58 -10.37
N ALA A 217 15.58 -17.10 -9.43
CA ALA A 217 16.97 -16.74 -9.71
C ALA A 217 17.89 -17.96 -9.81
N SER A 218 17.56 -19.08 -9.16
CA SER A 218 18.33 -20.32 -9.30
C SER A 218 18.23 -20.94 -10.69
N GLY A 219 17.12 -20.68 -11.40
CA GLY A 219 16.80 -21.35 -12.66
C GLY A 219 16.50 -22.85 -12.50
N GLU A 220 16.40 -23.34 -11.26
CA GLU A 220 16.14 -24.74 -10.97
C GLU A 220 14.63 -25.00 -10.83
N PRO A 221 14.07 -26.00 -11.54
CA PRO A 221 12.71 -26.42 -11.29
C PRO A 221 12.62 -27.15 -9.95
N TYR A 222 11.53 -26.91 -9.22
CA TYR A 222 11.21 -27.61 -7.98
C TYR A 222 10.16 -28.69 -8.23
N PHE A 223 10.29 -29.85 -7.61
CA PHE A 223 9.32 -30.95 -7.70
C PHE A 223 8.85 -31.36 -6.31
N LEU A 224 7.65 -31.95 -6.24
CA LEU A 224 7.15 -32.58 -5.01
C LEU A 224 7.75 -33.98 -4.86
N VAL A 225 8.42 -34.21 -3.74
CA VAL A 225 8.99 -35.51 -3.33
C VAL A 225 8.62 -35.77 -1.88
N ALA A 226 7.89 -36.85 -1.63
CA ALA A 226 7.27 -37.20 -0.34
C ALA A 226 6.49 -36.02 0.24
N GLY A 227 5.72 -35.33 -0.61
CA GLY A 227 4.94 -34.16 -0.24
C GLY A 227 5.77 -32.92 0.11
N THR A 228 7.09 -32.88 -0.10
CA THR A 228 7.97 -31.72 0.12
C THR A 228 8.50 -31.17 -1.21
N ALA A 229 8.50 -29.85 -1.38
CA ALA A 229 9.08 -29.21 -2.56
C ALA A 229 10.61 -29.22 -2.48
N ARG A 230 11.27 -29.81 -3.48
CA ARG A 230 12.73 -29.90 -3.58
C ARG A 230 13.20 -29.47 -4.96
N ALA A 231 14.30 -28.74 -5.01
CA ALA A 231 14.95 -28.37 -6.27
C ALA A 231 15.46 -29.62 -7.00
N SER A 232 15.41 -29.63 -8.33
CA SER A 232 15.76 -30.79 -9.16
C SER A 232 17.17 -31.33 -8.92
N SER A 233 18.11 -30.44 -8.60
CA SER A 233 19.50 -30.78 -8.27
C SER A 233 19.65 -31.64 -7.01
N ARG A 234 18.62 -31.65 -6.14
CA ARG A 234 18.61 -32.34 -4.83
C ARG A 234 17.72 -33.57 -4.80
N ILE A 235 17.25 -34.03 -5.95
CA ILE A 235 16.39 -35.21 -6.05
C ILE A 235 17.23 -36.39 -6.51
N GLU A 236 17.31 -37.41 -5.64
CA GLU A 236 17.85 -38.72 -6.00
C GLU A 236 16.70 -39.58 -6.51
N GLY A 237 16.70 -39.92 -7.81
CA GLY A 237 15.66 -40.73 -8.45
C GLY A 237 14.58 -39.91 -9.17
N SER A 238 13.44 -40.55 -9.44
CA SER A 238 12.31 -39.91 -10.11
C SER A 238 11.39 -39.22 -9.10
N PRO A 239 10.90 -38.00 -9.36
CA PRO A 239 9.95 -37.32 -8.48
C PRO A 239 8.60 -38.05 -8.46
N ASP A 240 7.86 -37.94 -7.36
CA ASP A 240 6.52 -38.53 -7.22
C ASP A 240 5.56 -37.97 -8.27
N ILE A 241 5.72 -36.68 -8.57
CA ILE A 241 4.93 -35.94 -9.55
C ILE A 241 5.91 -35.35 -10.57
N PRO A 242 5.86 -35.76 -11.85
CA PRO A 242 6.79 -35.29 -12.88
C PRO A 242 6.47 -33.88 -13.39
N VAL A 243 5.60 -33.14 -12.70
CA VAL A 243 5.24 -31.76 -13.01
C VAL A 243 5.93 -30.84 -11.99
N PRO A 244 6.74 -29.87 -12.43
CA PRO A 244 7.40 -28.95 -11.51
C PRO A 244 6.38 -27.99 -10.88
N LEU A 245 6.66 -27.57 -9.64
CA LEU A 245 5.94 -26.49 -8.95
C LEU A 245 6.03 -25.18 -9.77
N PRO A 246 5.06 -24.27 -9.59
CA PRO A 246 4.92 -23.10 -10.43
C PRO A 246 5.90 -21.98 -9.99
N THR A 247 7.19 -22.16 -10.24
CA THR A 247 8.20 -21.10 -10.04
C THR A 247 7.81 -19.87 -10.89
N ILE A 248 7.89 -18.68 -10.29
CA ILE A 248 7.64 -17.43 -11.03
C ILE A 248 8.81 -17.13 -11.96
N THR A 249 8.63 -16.20 -12.88
CA THR A 249 9.75 -15.61 -13.62
C THR A 249 9.94 -14.17 -13.16
N GLN A 250 11.04 -13.54 -13.59
CA GLN A 250 11.27 -12.11 -13.32
C GLN A 250 10.13 -11.25 -13.88
N GLU A 251 9.58 -11.62 -15.05
CA GLU A 251 8.47 -10.91 -15.69
C GLU A 251 7.20 -10.98 -14.84
N ILE A 252 6.89 -12.15 -14.27
CA ILE A 252 5.73 -12.32 -13.36
C ILE A 252 5.91 -11.45 -12.12
N LEU A 253 7.12 -11.45 -11.52
CA LEU A 253 7.38 -10.59 -10.36
C LEU A 253 7.26 -9.11 -10.72
N ASP A 254 7.74 -8.69 -11.90
CA ASP A 254 7.61 -7.32 -12.35
C ASP A 254 6.15 -6.92 -12.59
N THR A 255 5.32 -7.83 -13.13
CA THR A 255 3.87 -7.63 -13.21
C THR A 255 3.27 -7.44 -11.82
N TRP A 256 3.59 -8.31 -10.86
CA TRP A 256 3.11 -8.16 -9.49
C TRP A 256 3.54 -6.84 -8.85
N ARG A 257 4.78 -6.40 -9.08
CA ARG A 257 5.26 -5.09 -8.59
C ARG A 257 4.51 -3.94 -9.24
N ALA A 258 4.23 -4.01 -10.54
CA ALA A 258 3.48 -2.99 -11.26
C ALA A 258 2.03 -2.91 -10.77
N ASP A 259 1.36 -4.06 -10.61
CA ASP A 259 0.00 -4.14 -10.07
C ASP A 259 -0.06 -3.56 -8.65
N PHE A 260 0.94 -3.86 -7.82
CA PHE A 260 1.06 -3.30 -6.48
C PHE A 260 1.28 -1.79 -6.49
N ALA A 261 2.20 -1.30 -7.32
CA ALA A 261 2.46 0.12 -7.47
C ALA A 261 1.21 0.89 -7.95
N GLU A 262 0.51 0.37 -8.96
CA GLU A 262 -0.73 0.96 -9.45
C GLU A 262 -1.82 0.96 -8.37
N SER A 263 -1.97 -0.14 -7.63
CA SER A 263 -2.90 -0.20 -6.50
C SER A 263 -2.57 0.87 -5.46
N THR A 264 -1.28 1.15 -5.25
CA THR A 264 -0.75 2.15 -4.32
C THR A 264 -0.96 3.57 -4.84
N GLU A 265 -0.78 3.83 -6.13
CA GLU A 265 -1.08 5.14 -6.72
C GLU A 265 -2.56 5.50 -6.59
N ARG A 266 -3.46 4.53 -6.74
CA ARG A 266 -4.89 4.74 -6.48
C ARG A 266 -5.19 4.98 -5.00
N MET A 267 -4.25 4.67 -4.10
CA MET A 267 -4.40 4.90 -2.67
C MET A 267 -3.99 6.29 -2.20
N HIS A 268 -2.93 6.85 -2.75
CA HIS A 268 -2.33 8.04 -2.18
C HIS A 268 -2.86 9.30 -2.86
N SER A 269 -3.18 10.33 -2.05
CA SER A 269 -3.59 11.65 -2.53
C SER A 269 -2.48 12.30 -3.36
N ALA A 270 -2.81 13.37 -4.09
CA ALA A 270 -1.83 14.10 -4.91
C ALA A 270 -0.62 14.58 -4.09
N ASP A 271 -0.85 14.90 -2.80
CA ASP A 271 0.14 15.47 -1.88
C ASP A 271 1.22 14.48 -1.42
N GLU A 272 1.07 13.18 -1.68
CA GLU A 272 2.06 12.16 -1.34
C GLU A 272 3.02 11.84 -2.51
N GLU A 273 3.43 12.88 -3.25
CA GLU A 273 4.32 12.78 -4.40
C GLU A 273 5.65 12.10 -4.06
N GLU A 274 6.20 12.34 -2.86
CA GLU A 274 7.43 11.67 -2.40
C GLU A 274 7.24 10.16 -2.26
N MET A 275 6.12 9.72 -1.69
CA MET A 275 5.81 8.30 -1.54
C MET A 275 5.65 7.64 -2.90
N ARG A 276 4.91 8.28 -3.81
CA ARG A 276 4.74 7.85 -5.19
C ARG A 276 6.07 7.74 -5.92
N ALA A 277 6.94 8.74 -5.80
CA ALA A 277 8.28 8.72 -6.39
C ALA A 277 9.13 7.56 -5.86
N ARG A 278 9.07 7.26 -4.55
CA ARG A 278 9.78 6.12 -3.95
C ARG A 278 9.26 4.77 -4.43
N VAL A 279 7.94 4.63 -4.60
CA VAL A 279 7.32 3.42 -5.16
C VAL A 279 7.73 3.23 -6.62
N HIS A 280 7.70 4.29 -7.43
CA HIS A 280 8.19 4.24 -8.82
C HIS A 280 9.68 3.88 -8.91
N LEU A 281 10.52 4.45 -8.03
CA LEU A 281 11.93 4.11 -7.97
C LEU A 281 12.14 2.64 -7.62
N TRP A 282 11.40 2.13 -6.63
CA TRP A 282 11.42 0.72 -6.24
C TRP A 282 11.01 -0.20 -7.40
N LEU A 283 9.95 0.16 -8.13
CA LEU A 283 9.46 -0.58 -9.29
C LEU A 283 10.50 -0.58 -10.43
N ASN A 284 10.93 0.60 -10.87
CA ASN A 284 11.79 0.79 -12.04
C ASN A 284 13.20 0.22 -11.85
N GLU A 285 13.77 0.35 -10.65
CA GLU A 285 15.10 -0.18 -10.34
C GLU A 285 15.05 -1.59 -9.72
N ARG A 286 13.87 -2.23 -9.68
CA ARG A 286 13.67 -3.57 -9.15
C ARG A 286 14.20 -3.78 -7.72
N ARG A 287 14.17 -2.74 -6.89
CA ARG A 287 14.78 -2.76 -5.55
C ARG A 287 14.10 -3.81 -4.64
N GLY A 288 14.84 -4.28 -3.62
CA GLY A 288 14.28 -5.18 -2.61
C GLY A 288 13.19 -4.52 -1.76
N THR A 289 12.39 -5.32 -1.04
CA THR A 289 11.27 -4.84 -0.19
C THR A 289 11.68 -3.72 0.76
N ARG A 290 12.90 -3.76 1.33
CA ARG A 290 13.40 -2.75 2.26
C ARG A 290 13.51 -1.33 1.68
N ALA A 291 13.49 -1.19 0.36
CA ALA A 291 13.51 0.12 -0.29
C ALA A 291 12.14 0.81 -0.30
N LEU A 292 11.04 0.04 -0.09
CA LEU A 292 9.71 0.61 0.08
C LEU A 292 9.60 1.37 1.41
N PRO A 293 8.77 2.42 1.49
CA PRO A 293 8.32 3.01 2.75
C PRO A 293 7.80 1.92 3.71
N GLY A 294 8.08 2.04 5.02
CA GLY A 294 7.80 0.98 6.00
C GLY A 294 6.35 0.48 5.98
N VAL A 295 5.38 1.40 5.88
CA VAL A 295 3.96 1.09 5.72
C VAL A 295 3.67 0.21 4.51
N LEU A 296 4.35 0.45 3.39
CA LEU A 296 4.16 -0.31 2.15
C LEU A 296 4.91 -1.65 2.15
N GLN A 297 5.87 -1.87 3.06
CA GLN A 297 6.60 -3.14 3.15
C GLN A 297 5.68 -4.28 3.61
N GLY A 298 4.86 -4.04 4.64
CA GLY A 298 3.87 -5.01 5.13
C GLY A 298 2.86 -5.34 4.04
N LEU A 299 2.29 -4.30 3.42
CA LEU A 299 1.36 -4.42 2.31
C LEU A 299 1.90 -5.20 1.12
N TRP A 300 3.15 -4.92 0.72
CA TRP A 300 3.80 -5.64 -0.37
C TRP A 300 4.00 -7.12 -0.03
N ASN A 301 4.46 -7.43 1.18
CA ASN A 301 4.65 -8.82 1.60
C ASN A 301 3.33 -9.58 1.66
N LEU A 302 2.26 -8.93 2.14
CA LEU A 302 0.92 -9.50 2.17
C LEU A 302 0.39 -9.77 0.76
N TYR A 303 0.55 -8.81 -0.15
CA TYR A 303 0.22 -8.98 -1.56
C TYR A 303 0.97 -10.15 -2.19
N LEU A 304 2.28 -10.22 -1.98
CA LEU A 304 3.13 -11.27 -2.53
C LEU A 304 2.72 -12.65 -2.00
N LYS A 305 2.42 -12.79 -0.70
CA LYS A 305 1.89 -14.03 -0.12
C LYS A 305 0.59 -14.45 -0.80
N ARG A 306 -0.37 -13.53 -0.97
CA ARG A 306 -1.64 -13.80 -1.66
C ARG A 306 -1.42 -14.29 -3.09
N ALA A 307 -0.54 -13.63 -3.84
CA ALA A 307 -0.21 -14.02 -5.21
C ALA A 307 0.43 -15.41 -5.28
N VAL A 308 1.32 -15.74 -4.33
CA VAL A 308 1.95 -17.08 -4.25
C VAL A 308 0.94 -18.16 -3.89
N VAL A 309 0.10 -17.96 -2.88
CA VAL A 309 -0.94 -18.94 -2.49
C VAL A 309 -1.89 -19.19 -3.66
N ALA A 310 -2.36 -18.14 -4.31
CA ALA A 310 -3.21 -18.21 -5.50
C ALA A 310 -2.57 -19.08 -6.60
N ARG A 311 -1.30 -18.81 -6.91
CA ARG A 311 -0.55 -19.55 -7.92
C ARG A 311 -0.38 -21.03 -7.56
N LEU A 312 -0.05 -21.33 -6.31
CA LEU A 312 0.10 -22.70 -5.82
C LEU A 312 -1.22 -23.45 -5.87
N ARG A 313 -2.32 -22.86 -5.41
CA ARG A 313 -3.66 -23.47 -5.47
C ARG A 313 -4.08 -23.77 -6.90
N ASN A 314 -3.89 -22.83 -7.82
CA ASN A 314 -4.19 -23.03 -9.24
C ASN A 314 -3.37 -24.17 -9.83
N TRP A 315 -2.09 -24.27 -9.45
CA TRP A 315 -1.25 -25.39 -9.86
C TRP A 315 -1.74 -26.73 -9.30
N TYR A 316 -2.03 -26.82 -8.00
CA TYR A 316 -2.58 -28.04 -7.35
C TYR A 316 -3.87 -28.50 -8.02
N ALA A 317 -4.78 -27.57 -8.30
CA ALA A 317 -6.02 -27.84 -9.02
C ALA A 317 -5.75 -28.34 -10.45
N ALA A 318 -4.83 -27.70 -11.18
CA ALA A 318 -4.50 -28.08 -12.55
C ALA A 318 -3.88 -29.49 -12.66
N VAL A 319 -3.11 -29.92 -11.66
CA VAL A 319 -2.52 -31.28 -11.62
C VAL A 319 -3.42 -32.31 -10.95
N GLY A 320 -4.64 -31.93 -10.51
CA GLY A 320 -5.60 -32.85 -9.90
C GLY A 320 -5.19 -33.33 -8.49
N LEU A 321 -4.41 -32.53 -7.76
CA LEU A 321 -3.94 -32.86 -6.41
C LEU A 321 -4.67 -32.00 -5.35
N PRO A 322 -4.94 -32.57 -4.17
CA PRO A 322 -5.46 -31.79 -3.06
C PRO A 322 -4.41 -30.78 -2.57
N VAL A 323 -4.85 -29.59 -2.22
CA VAL A 323 -4.00 -28.57 -1.59
C VAL A 323 -3.58 -29.07 -0.20
N PRO A 324 -2.28 -29.05 0.16
CA PRO A 324 -1.84 -29.47 1.49
C PRO A 324 -2.51 -28.63 2.58
N ALA A 325 -3.01 -29.27 3.64
CA ALA A 325 -3.66 -28.59 4.76
C ALA A 325 -2.70 -27.64 5.50
N ASP A 326 -1.40 -27.92 5.43
CA ASP A 326 -0.30 -27.15 5.99
C ASP A 326 0.34 -26.17 4.99
N LEU A 327 -0.25 -25.96 3.81
CA LEU A 327 0.26 -25.00 2.83
C LEU A 327 0.38 -23.60 3.46
N ILE A 328 -0.59 -23.26 4.30
CA ILE A 328 -0.64 -22.05 5.11
C ILE A 328 -0.43 -22.45 6.55
N ILE A 329 0.66 -21.97 7.11
CA ILE A 329 0.97 -22.09 8.52
C ILE A 329 0.54 -20.78 9.14
N GLU A 330 -0.55 -20.81 9.90
CA GLU A 330 -0.82 -19.75 10.85
C GLU A 330 0.38 -19.71 11.79
N ARG A 331 1.13 -18.60 11.75
CA ARG A 331 2.13 -18.37 12.76
C ARG A 331 1.32 -18.04 13.99
N LYS A 332 0.93 -19.08 14.74
CA LYS A 332 0.35 -18.97 16.07
C LYS A 332 1.24 -17.99 16.76
N GLY A 333 0.75 -16.76 16.92
CA GLY A 333 1.61 -15.67 17.28
C GLY A 333 2.43 -16.20 18.43
N ALA A 334 3.76 -16.18 18.32
CA ALA A 334 4.51 -15.86 19.51
C ALA A 334 4.05 -14.43 19.80
N GLY A 335 2.80 -14.31 20.28
CA GLY A 335 2.23 -13.09 20.77
C GLY A 335 3.31 -12.70 21.72
N THR A 336 3.94 -11.57 21.45
CA THR A 336 4.79 -10.93 22.44
C THR A 336 3.96 -11.05 23.71
N PRO A 337 4.34 -11.94 24.66
CA PRO A 337 3.43 -12.37 25.71
C PRO A 337 2.87 -11.09 26.28
N PRO A 338 1.52 -10.96 26.36
CA PRO A 338 0.83 -9.69 26.49
C PRO A 338 1.64 -8.84 27.42
N ARG A 339 2.32 -7.83 26.85
CA ARG A 339 3.43 -7.17 27.53
C ARG A 339 2.85 -6.78 28.88
N PRO A 340 3.30 -7.38 30.00
CA PRO A 340 2.53 -7.32 31.24
C PRO A 340 2.28 -5.84 31.50
N ALA A 341 1.07 -5.47 31.91
CA ALA A 341 0.72 -4.05 32.12
C ALA A 341 1.77 -3.33 33.01
N ASP A 342 2.49 -4.11 33.81
CA ASP A 342 3.66 -3.74 34.60
C ASP A 342 4.83 -3.20 33.78
N ASP A 343 5.13 -3.66 32.57
CA ASP A 343 6.24 -3.16 31.74
C ASP A 343 6.05 -1.71 31.31
N SER A 344 4.81 -1.33 30.96
CA SER A 344 4.50 0.04 30.56
C SER A 344 4.58 0.96 31.76
N ARG A 345 4.04 0.52 32.91
CA ARG A 345 4.15 1.25 34.19
C ARG A 345 5.60 1.36 34.67
N LEU A 346 6.39 0.31 34.51
CA LEU A 346 7.80 0.28 34.88
C LEU A 346 8.61 1.22 33.99
N ARG A 347 8.33 1.26 32.68
CA ARG A 347 8.97 2.20 31.76
C ARG A 347 8.62 3.64 32.08
N GLU A 348 7.35 3.93 32.34
CA GLU A 348 6.92 5.28 32.76
C GLU A 348 7.53 5.68 34.10
N ALA A 349 7.58 4.77 35.07
CA ALA A 349 8.22 4.99 36.36
C ALA A 349 9.73 5.24 36.22
N LEU A 350 10.44 4.45 35.40
CA LEU A 350 11.87 4.64 35.13
C LEU A 350 12.12 6.00 34.47
N ILE A 351 11.33 6.40 33.47
CA ILE A 351 11.45 7.72 32.84
C ILE A 351 11.20 8.84 33.85
N ALA A 352 10.17 8.71 34.70
CA ALA A 352 9.85 9.70 35.72
C ALA A 352 10.95 9.81 36.78
N THR A 353 11.54 8.69 37.20
CA THR A 353 12.66 8.65 38.15
C THR A 353 13.92 9.27 37.53
N ILE A 354 14.30 8.89 36.31
CA ILE A 354 15.46 9.44 35.59
C ILE A 354 15.33 10.97 35.43
N ARG A 355 14.12 11.49 35.17
CA ARG A 355 13.87 12.94 35.06
C ARG A 355 14.04 13.71 36.38
N ARG A 356 13.95 13.03 37.53
CA ARG A 356 14.10 13.63 38.87
C ARG A 356 15.49 13.44 39.46
N MET A 357 16.30 12.57 38.88
CA MET A 357 17.66 12.33 39.33
C MET A 357 18.54 13.56 39.11
N SER A 358 19.38 13.84 40.08
CA SER A 358 20.47 14.80 40.00
C SER A 358 21.57 14.31 39.04
N SER A 359 22.50 15.20 38.69
CA SER A 359 23.60 14.86 37.78
C SER A 359 24.50 13.75 38.33
N ASP A 360 24.72 13.72 39.64
CA ASP A 360 25.54 12.68 40.27
C ASP A 360 24.82 11.33 40.34
N GLU A 361 23.51 11.33 40.58
CA GLU A 361 22.69 10.12 40.51
C GLU A 361 22.65 9.54 39.10
N LEU A 362 22.50 10.38 38.07
CA LEU A 362 22.54 9.94 36.67
C LEU A 362 23.89 9.30 36.30
N ARG A 363 25.01 9.84 36.79
CA ARG A 363 26.34 9.24 36.57
C ARG A 363 26.50 7.90 37.27
N ALA A 364 25.78 7.67 38.36
CA ALA A 364 25.82 6.42 39.11
C ALA A 364 24.85 5.34 38.56
N VAL A 365 23.92 5.69 37.66
CA VAL A 365 23.00 4.72 37.05
C VAL A 365 23.80 3.74 36.19
N GLN A 366 23.78 2.45 36.57
CA GLN A 366 24.32 1.38 35.77
C GLN A 366 23.23 0.80 34.86
N LEU A 367 23.44 0.92 33.55
CA LEU A 367 22.58 0.30 32.54
C LEU A 367 23.26 -0.96 32.00
N PRO A 368 22.52 -2.08 31.81
CA PRO A 368 23.08 -3.26 31.19
C PRO A 368 23.52 -2.96 29.75
N ALA A 369 24.66 -3.51 29.33
CA ALA A 369 25.24 -3.25 28.01
C ALA A 369 24.28 -3.58 26.85
N SER A 370 23.42 -4.59 27.00
CA SER A 370 22.38 -4.93 26.03
C SER A 370 21.39 -3.80 25.78
N ALA A 371 21.02 -3.02 26.81
CA ALA A 371 20.13 -1.88 26.66
C ALA A 371 20.78 -0.72 25.89
N LEU A 372 22.09 -0.52 26.08
CA LEU A 372 22.85 0.53 25.39
C LEU A 372 23.04 0.20 23.89
N LEU A 373 23.19 -1.07 23.54
CA LEU A 373 23.34 -1.51 22.14
C LEU A 373 22.13 -1.20 21.27
N HIS A 374 20.94 -1.05 21.86
CA HIS A 374 19.73 -0.67 21.14
C HIS A 374 19.53 0.85 20.98
N MET A 375 20.41 1.66 21.59
CA MET A 375 20.31 3.13 21.59
C MET A 375 21.31 3.82 20.64
N VAL A 376 22.29 3.10 20.11
CA VAL A 376 23.24 3.64 19.13
C VAL A 376 22.63 3.44 17.73
N PRO A 377 22.38 4.52 16.97
CA PRO A 377 21.80 4.43 15.62
C PRO A 377 22.71 3.72 14.62
#